data_AF-A0A3N5PMD9-F1
#
_entry.id   AF-A0A3N5PMD9-F1
#
_cell.length_a   1.000
_cell.length_b   1.000
_cell.length_c   1.000
_cell.angle_alpha   90.00
_cell.angle_beta   90.00
_cell.angle_gamma   90.00
#
_symmetry.space_group_name_H-M   'P 1'
#
loop_
_entity.id
_entity.type
_entity.pdbx_description
1 polymer ?
#
loop_
_entity_poly.entity_id
_entity_poly.type
_entity_poly.pdbx_seq_one_letter_code
_entity_poly.pdbx_strand_id
1 'polypeptide(L)'
;QNWRLNECAIYVTLEPCIMCTGALLSSRINELFYAASDIKFGACGSVHNLAENSKTNHTIKVYSGVMARESEELLKTFFNKKRLNTKK
;
A
#
# COMPACT_ATOMS: atom_id res chain seq x y z
N GLN A 1 13.35 6.86 -22.03
CA GLN A 1 12.42 6.27 -21.04
C GLN A 1 12.37 7.19 -19.81
N ASN A 2 11.18 7.52 -19.29
CA ASN A 2 11.00 8.43 -18.15
C ASN A 2 10.64 7.59 -16.90
N TRP A 3 11.28 7.87 -15.77
CA TRP A 3 11.05 7.21 -14.48
C TRP A 3 9.98 7.90 -13.64
N ARG A 4 9.52 9.07 -14.08
CA ARG A 4 8.44 9.82 -13.44
C ARG A 4 7.07 9.36 -13.94
N LEU A 5 6.17 9.09 -13.02
CA LEU A 5 4.82 8.55 -13.24
C LEU A 5 3.73 9.54 -12.81
N ASN A 6 3.96 10.83 -13.07
CA ASN A 6 3.12 11.96 -12.64
C ASN A 6 1.64 11.87 -13.05
N GLU A 7 1.31 11.11 -14.09
CA GLU A 7 -0.06 10.99 -14.61
C GLU A 7 -0.66 9.61 -14.35
N CYS A 8 -0.02 8.83 -13.48
CA CYS A 8 -0.45 7.47 -13.17
C CYS A 8 -1.11 7.38 -11.79
N ALA A 9 -2.08 6.47 -11.71
CA ALA A 9 -2.66 5.96 -10.49
C ALA A 9 -2.20 4.51 -10.27
N ILE A 10 -1.98 4.13 -9.02
CA ILE A 10 -1.65 2.75 -8.64
C ILE A 10 -2.72 2.17 -7.71
N TYR A 11 -3.08 0.91 -7.95
CA TYR A 11 -4.03 0.15 -7.15
C TYR A 11 -3.33 -1.03 -6.49
N VAL A 12 -3.46 -1.17 -5.18
CA VAL A 12 -2.84 -2.26 -4.40
C VAL A 12 -3.85 -2.83 -3.40
N THR A 13 -3.83 -4.14 -3.18
CA THR A 13 -4.79 -4.80 -2.28
C THR A 13 -4.46 -4.63 -0.79
N LEU A 14 -3.28 -4.14 -0.46
CA LEU A 14 -2.84 -3.89 0.91
C LEU A 14 -2.10 -2.56 0.96
N GLU A 15 -2.25 -1.83 2.06
CA GLU A 15 -1.55 -0.58 2.32
C GLU A 15 -0.03 -0.71 2.08
N PRO A 16 0.58 0.19 1.28
CA PRO A 16 2.01 0.16 1.06
C PRO A 16 2.83 0.31 2.34
N CYS A 17 3.87 -0.50 2.48
CA CYS A 17 4.88 -0.34 3.52
C CYS A 17 5.85 0.81 3.20
N ILE A 18 6.73 1.15 4.16
CA ILE A 18 7.72 2.24 4.04
C ILE A 18 8.52 2.18 2.73
N MET A 19 8.99 0.98 2.34
CA MET A 19 9.76 0.79 1.11
C MET A 19 8.94 1.19 -0.13
N CYS A 20 7.71 0.66 -0.22
CA CYS A 20 6.84 0.91 -1.36
C CYS A 20 6.41 2.38 -1.40
N THR A 21 6.01 2.98 -0.28
CA THR A 21 5.65 4.41 -0.23
C THR A 21 6.81 5.30 -0.63
N GLY A 22 8.04 4.98 -0.20
CA GLY A 22 9.24 5.69 -0.64
C GLY A 22 9.45 5.62 -2.15
N ALA A 23 9.30 4.43 -2.74
CA ALA A 23 9.41 4.25 -4.19
C ALA A 23 8.32 5.04 -4.95
N LEU A 24 7.08 5.03 -4.45
CA LEU A 24 5.97 5.79 -5.02
C LEU A 24 6.25 7.30 -5.01
N LEU A 25 6.73 7.83 -3.87
CA LEU A 25 7.14 9.23 -3.74
C LEU A 25 8.28 9.59 -4.69
N SER A 26 9.31 8.74 -4.77
CA SER A 26 10.41 8.92 -5.71
C SER A 26 9.90 8.96 -7.14
N SER A 27 9.08 7.99 -7.55
CA SER A 27 8.51 7.91 -8.90
C SER A 27 7.51 9.02 -9.24
N ARG A 28 7.12 9.86 -8.27
CA ARG A 28 6.15 10.95 -8.43
C ARG A 28 4.75 10.45 -8.83
N ILE A 29 4.32 9.29 -8.33
CA ILE A 29 2.96 8.78 -8.58
C ILE A 29 1.92 9.80 -8.08
N ASN A 30 0.84 10.03 -8.83
CA ASN A 30 -0.14 11.04 -8.45
C ASN A 30 -1.14 10.50 -7.42
N GLU A 31 -1.64 9.29 -7.67
CA GLU A 31 -2.75 8.72 -6.91
C GLU A 31 -2.45 7.28 -6.50
N LEU A 32 -2.75 6.97 -5.24
CA LEU A 32 -2.63 5.65 -4.64
C LEU A 32 -4.00 5.22 -4.14
N PHE A 33 -4.47 4.08 -4.61
CA PHE A 33 -5.65 3.40 -4.12
C PHE A 33 -5.20 2.11 -3.43
N TYR A 34 -5.49 1.96 -2.13
CA TYR A 34 -5.27 0.70 -1.43
C TYR A 34 -6.56 0.14 -0.82
N ALA A 35 -6.64 -1.19 -0.77
CA ALA A 35 -7.82 -1.87 -0.26
C ALA A 35 -7.80 -1.99 1.27
N ALA A 36 -7.04 -2.96 1.81
CA ALA A 36 -6.95 -3.21 3.25
C ALA A 36 -5.80 -2.41 3.90
N SER A 37 -5.99 -1.97 5.14
CA SER A 37 -4.92 -1.32 5.92
C SER A 37 -3.91 -2.34 6.47
N ASP A 38 -2.64 -1.94 6.59
CA ASP A 38 -1.60 -2.75 7.22
C ASP A 38 -1.21 -2.15 8.57
N ILE A 39 -1.85 -2.63 9.63
CA ILE A 39 -1.62 -2.18 11.02
C ILE A 39 -0.20 -2.44 11.54
N LYS A 40 0.60 -3.28 10.86
CA LYS A 40 1.95 -3.66 11.31
C LYS A 40 3.04 -2.90 10.59
N PHE A 41 2.86 -2.64 9.29
CA PHE A 41 3.92 -2.10 8.44
C PHE A 41 3.47 -0.97 7.50
N GLY A 42 2.19 -0.60 7.51
CA GLY A 42 1.60 0.40 6.61
C GLY A 42 2.18 1.80 6.83
N ALA A 43 2.50 2.48 5.72
CA ALA A 43 3.14 3.79 5.72
C ALA A 43 2.31 4.89 5.03
N CYS A 44 1.01 4.64 4.81
CA CYS A 44 0.07 5.59 4.21
C CYS A 44 -1.12 5.88 5.14
N GLY A 45 -0.90 5.80 6.45
CA GLY A 45 -1.91 6.07 7.47
C GLY A 45 -1.82 5.17 8.72
N SER A 46 -1.36 3.92 8.59
CA SER A 46 -1.36 2.98 9.73
C SER A 46 -0.24 3.23 10.75
N VAL A 47 1.01 2.96 10.39
CA VAL A 47 2.17 3.15 11.29
C VAL A 47 2.83 4.51 11.03
N HIS A 48 2.96 4.84 9.76
CA HIS A 48 3.46 6.14 9.29
C HIS A 48 2.49 6.71 8.25
N ASN A 49 2.57 8.02 8.01
CA ASN A 49 1.93 8.65 6.86
C ASN A 49 2.99 9.42 6.07
N LEU A 50 3.69 8.71 5.18
CA LEU A 50 4.72 9.31 4.32
C LEU A 50 4.13 9.93 3.05
N ALA A 51 2.99 9.43 2.58
CA ALA A 51 2.34 9.87 1.36
C ALA A 51 1.90 11.36 1.40
N GLU A 52 1.54 11.85 2.59
CA GLU A 52 1.04 13.22 2.82
C GLU A 52 1.99 14.07 3.67
N ASN A 53 3.25 13.68 3.81
CA ASN A 53 4.19 14.37 4.69
C ASN A 53 4.69 15.69 4.07
N SER A 54 4.55 16.81 4.78
CA SER A 54 5.00 18.14 4.31
C SER A 54 6.51 18.28 4.10
N LYS A 55 7.31 17.31 4.58
CA LYS A 55 8.78 17.29 4.41
C LYS A 55 9.25 16.60 3.13
N THR A 56 8.35 15.99 2.35
CA THR A 56 8.71 15.33 1.08
C THR A 56 8.52 16.27 -0.12
N ASN A 57 9.35 16.10 -1.16
CA ASN A 57 9.30 16.94 -2.37
C ASN A 57 8.11 16.62 -3.32
N HIS A 58 7.19 15.75 -2.90
CA HIS A 58 5.99 15.31 -3.62
C HIS A 58 5.02 14.71 -2.62
N THR A 59 3.73 14.82 -2.90
CA THR A 59 2.64 14.25 -2.13
C THR A 59 1.79 13.38 -3.02
N ILE A 60 1.24 12.31 -2.45
CA ILE A 60 0.40 11.34 -3.17
C ILE A 60 -1.01 11.49 -2.62
N LYS A 61 -2.01 11.57 -3.50
CA LYS A 61 -3.42 11.48 -3.08
C LYS A 61 -3.74 10.03 -2.74
N VAL A 62 -4.13 9.78 -1.50
CA VAL A 62 -4.37 8.43 -1.00
C VAL A 62 -5.87 8.18 -0.84
N TYR A 63 -6.32 7.07 -1.42
CA TYR A 63 -7.69 6.55 -1.29
C TYR A 63 -7.62 5.14 -0.69
N SER A 64 -8.33 4.93 0.41
CA SER A 64 -8.32 3.65 1.14
C SER A 64 -9.68 2.96 1.12
N GLY A 65 -9.70 1.66 1.38
CA GLY A 65 -10.94 0.91 1.62
C GLY A 65 -11.57 0.28 0.37
N VAL A 66 -10.98 0.45 -0.82
CA VAL A 66 -11.53 -0.08 -2.08
C VAL A 66 -11.48 -1.61 -2.05
N MET A 67 -12.63 -2.30 -1.93
CA MET A 67 -12.70 -3.76 -1.80
C MET A 67 -11.85 -4.30 -0.62
N ALA A 68 -11.84 -3.57 0.50
CA ALA A 68 -11.05 -3.92 1.68
C ALA A 68 -11.37 -5.32 2.20
N ARG A 69 -12.66 -5.67 2.30
CA ARG A 69 -13.11 -6.96 2.82
C ARG A 69 -12.58 -8.13 2.00
N GLU A 70 -12.69 -8.04 0.68
CA GLU A 70 -12.19 -9.04 -0.26
C GLU A 70 -10.67 -9.20 -0.13
N SER A 71 -9.95 -8.07 -0.01
CA SER A 71 -8.49 -8.08 0.10
C SER A 71 -7.99 -8.64 1.44
N GLU A 72 -8.69 -8.35 2.54
CA GLU A 72 -8.42 -8.97 3.84
C GLU A 72 -8.63 -10.49 3.81
N GLU A 73 -9.71 -10.93 3.16
CA GLU A 73 -10.04 -12.35 3.08
C GLU A 73 -8.97 -13.14 2.30
N LEU A 74 -8.43 -12.56 1.22
CA LEU A 74 -7.30 -13.14 0.50
C LEU A 74 -6.09 -13.38 1.42
N LEU A 75 -5.73 -12.39 2.24
CA LEU A 75 -4.59 -12.48 3.15
C LEU A 75 -4.84 -13.50 4.28
N LYS A 76 -6.04 -13.49 4.87
CA LYS A 76 -6.46 -14.46 5.90
C LYS A 76 -6.42 -15.89 5.35
N THR A 77 -6.98 -16.11 4.17
CA THR A 77 -6.99 -17.41 3.48
C THR A 77 -5.58 -17.91 3.22
N PHE A 78 -4.68 -17.05 2.73
CA PHE A 78 -3.29 -17.41 2.46
C PHE A 78 -2.57 -17.90 3.73
N PHE A 79 -2.62 -17.14 4.83
CA PHE A 79 -1.93 -17.51 6.07
C PHE A 79 -2.59 -18.69 6.80
N ASN A 80 -3.92 -18.86 6.68
CA ASN A 80 -4.61 -20.05 7.18
C ASN A 80 -4.10 -21.31 6.48
N LYS A 81 -4.08 -21.30 5.14
CA LYS A 81 -3.57 -22.43 4.34
C LYS A 81 -2.11 -22.74 4.65
N LYS A 82 -1.26 -21.71 4.78
CA LYS A 82 0.15 -21.88 5.12
C LYS A 82 0.33 -22.55 6.49
N ARG A 83 -0.40 -22.10 7.53
CA ARG A 83 -0.33 -22.66 8.89
C ARG A 83 -0.81 -24.10 8.98
N LEU A 84 -1.82 -24.49 8.20
CA LEU A 84 -2.30 -25.88 8.13
C LEU A 84 -1.25 -26.79 7.48
N ASN A 85 -0.59 -26.32 6.42
CA ASN A 85 0.42 -27.12 5.70
C ASN A 85 1.72 -27.32 6.48
N THR A 86 2.08 -26.44 7.42
CA THR A 86 3.28 -26.58 8.26
C THR A 86 3.09 -27.56 9.43
N LYS A 87 1.87 -28.06 9.68
CA LYS A 87 1.59 -29.06 10.73
C LYS A 87 1.73 -30.53 10.24
N LYS A 88 2.36 -30.75 9.09
CA LYS A 88 2.81 -32.06 8.60
C LYS A 88 4.30 -32.19 8.81
#